data_AF-A0A917XH23-F1
#
_entry.id   AF-A0A917XH23-F1
#
_cell.length_a   1.000
_cell.length_b   1.000
_cell.length_c   1.000
_cell.angle_alpha   90.00
_cell.angle_beta   90.00
_cell.angle_gamma   90.00
#
_symmetry.space_group_name_H-M   'P 1'
#
loop_
_entity.id
_entity.type
_entity.pdbx_description
1 polymer ?
#
loop_
_entity_poly.entity_id
_entity_poly.type
_entity_poly.pdbx_seq_one_letter_code
_entity_poly.pdbx_strand_id
1 'polypeptide(L)'
;MKRPRRWIAQEIERLDPERDYETIWRLTSSYGLDDFALNLVYAHLFPHFYLPSHGARPLWHQGDGKVVERATQRVEDTVRNNLVWWFYGPGHPKTQQSVANINKLHAFHARRYPGTFAAQEDYVFTLAFSAASLHRFNLKVGLPGYTEKQKTAAHLFWKHMAELFVDEHGGPVLGYPEDWDTLVAFVEEFESRPWPASQEGEMVTKTIMDQFAFRFFPRPLHALGRAIAISTWHPNCWRAHSVTPPPPWVRRILLRLCGLAIRTQKALKPDPVTAYQEVLEAQSKNERRDRSRRIRELDSAFSAFFRRRHGLPPRAASPGHEHAPASASFAE
;
A
#
# COMPACT_ATOMS: atom_id res chain seq x y z
N MET A 1 10.76 -31.63 -9.72
CA MET A 1 11.34 -31.03 -10.94
C MET A 1 11.83 -29.62 -10.63
N LYS A 2 13.01 -29.20 -11.11
CA LYS A 2 13.50 -27.82 -10.96
C LYS A 2 12.71 -26.90 -11.90
N ARG A 3 12.18 -25.78 -11.41
CA ARG A 3 11.45 -24.80 -12.24
C ARG A 3 12.43 -24.06 -13.17
N PRO A 4 12.01 -23.69 -14.39
CA PRO A 4 12.79 -22.81 -15.27
C PRO A 4 13.16 -21.49 -14.58
N ARG A 5 14.25 -20.84 -15.04
CA ARG A 5 14.73 -19.55 -14.48
C ARG A 5 13.68 -18.44 -14.57
N ARG A 6 12.81 -18.49 -15.59
CA ARG A 6 11.74 -17.53 -15.89
C ARG A 6 10.36 -18.17 -15.87
N TRP A 7 10.13 -19.02 -14.87
CA TRP A 7 8.91 -19.82 -14.82
C TRP A 7 7.64 -18.96 -14.62
N ILE A 8 7.72 -17.81 -13.95
CA ILE A 8 6.54 -16.97 -13.67
C ILE A 8 5.94 -16.45 -14.97
N ALA A 9 6.79 -15.85 -15.82
CA ALA A 9 6.33 -15.32 -17.11
C ALA A 9 5.81 -16.45 -18.01
N GLN A 10 6.49 -17.59 -18.05
CA GLN A 10 6.04 -18.76 -18.81
C GLN A 10 4.69 -19.28 -18.33
N GLU A 11 4.45 -19.27 -17.02
CA GLU A 11 3.17 -19.71 -16.46
C GLU A 11 2.05 -18.75 -16.80
N ILE A 12 2.26 -17.43 -16.65
CA ILE A 12 1.28 -16.40 -17.04
C ILE A 12 0.87 -16.55 -18.52
N GLU A 13 1.82 -16.83 -19.41
CA GLU A 13 1.53 -17.02 -20.83
C GLU A 13 0.66 -18.25 -21.12
N ARG A 14 0.63 -19.27 -20.25
CA ARG A 14 -0.20 -20.47 -20.42
C ARG A 14 -1.62 -20.32 -19.88
N LEU A 15 -1.83 -19.40 -18.96
CA LEU A 15 -3.10 -19.19 -18.27
C LEU A 15 -4.10 -18.40 -19.12
N ASP A 16 -5.39 -18.64 -18.91
CA ASP A 16 -6.48 -17.88 -19.52
C ASP A 16 -6.82 -16.67 -18.63
N PRO A 17 -6.66 -15.42 -19.09
CA PRO A 17 -6.89 -14.25 -18.25
C PRO A 17 -8.33 -14.07 -17.76
N GLU A 18 -9.33 -14.67 -18.41
CA GLU A 18 -10.73 -14.59 -17.96
C GLU A 18 -11.05 -15.59 -16.85
N ARG A 19 -10.37 -16.75 -16.86
CA ARG A 19 -10.64 -17.88 -15.95
C ARG A 19 -9.64 -17.97 -14.81
N ASP A 20 -8.37 -17.68 -15.10
CA ASP A 20 -7.25 -17.85 -14.20
C ASP A 20 -6.72 -16.51 -13.65
N TYR A 21 -7.54 -15.45 -13.71
CA TYR A 21 -7.15 -14.09 -13.33
C TYR A 21 -6.54 -14.00 -11.93
N GLU A 22 -7.07 -14.75 -10.95
CA GLU A 22 -6.51 -14.80 -9.59
C GLU A 22 -5.09 -15.36 -9.57
N THR A 23 -4.83 -16.40 -10.36
CA THR A 23 -3.50 -17.00 -10.46
C THR A 23 -2.53 -16.07 -11.19
N ILE A 24 -2.96 -15.44 -12.29
CA ILE A 24 -2.14 -14.45 -13.01
C ILE A 24 -1.81 -13.27 -12.09
N TRP A 25 -2.79 -12.77 -11.32
CA TRP A 25 -2.56 -11.67 -10.39
C TRP A 25 -1.60 -12.08 -9.26
N ARG A 26 -1.77 -13.25 -8.66
CA ARG A 26 -0.84 -13.80 -7.66
C ARG A 26 0.59 -13.86 -8.19
N LEU A 27 0.78 -14.44 -9.38
CA LEU A 27 2.08 -14.53 -10.04
C LEU A 27 2.68 -13.15 -10.32
N THR A 28 1.84 -12.17 -10.65
CA THR A 28 2.25 -10.79 -10.95
C THR A 28 2.62 -9.99 -9.69
N SER A 29 1.96 -10.22 -8.56
CA SER A 29 1.97 -9.29 -7.42
C SER A 29 2.54 -9.86 -6.12
N SER A 30 2.72 -11.19 -5.98
CA SER A 30 3.07 -11.82 -4.70
C SER A 30 4.52 -12.36 -4.62
N TYR A 31 5.25 -12.35 -5.73
CA TYR A 31 6.60 -12.91 -5.85
C TYR A 31 7.69 -11.84 -5.88
N GLY A 32 8.85 -12.16 -5.31
CA GLY A 32 10.03 -11.28 -5.33
C GLY A 32 9.94 -10.08 -4.38
N LEU A 33 9.02 -10.15 -3.41
CA LEU A 33 8.83 -9.13 -2.38
C LEU A 33 9.66 -9.44 -1.13
N ASP A 34 9.98 -8.39 -0.40
CA ASP A 34 10.56 -8.41 0.94
C ASP A 34 10.04 -7.19 1.74
N ASP A 35 10.49 -7.04 2.99
CA ASP A 35 10.08 -5.93 3.86
C ASP A 35 10.41 -4.55 3.27
N PHE A 36 11.52 -4.42 2.56
CA PHE A 36 11.91 -3.15 1.94
C PHE A 36 11.00 -2.82 0.76
N ALA A 37 10.82 -3.77 -0.16
CA ALA A 37 9.96 -3.61 -1.32
C ALA A 37 8.51 -3.32 -0.92
N LEU A 38 7.98 -4.05 0.05
CA LEU A 38 6.60 -3.86 0.54
C LEU A 38 6.40 -2.51 1.24
N ASN A 39 7.39 -2.05 2.02
CA ASN A 39 7.30 -0.73 2.64
C ASN A 39 7.46 0.38 1.60
N LEU A 40 8.31 0.21 0.58
CA LEU A 40 8.37 1.13 -0.56
C LEU A 40 7.05 1.18 -1.33
N VAL A 41 6.40 0.03 -1.56
CA VAL A 41 5.06 -0.04 -2.15
C VAL A 41 4.05 0.71 -1.27
N TYR A 42 4.06 0.49 0.04
CA TYR A 42 3.20 1.25 0.96
C TYR A 42 3.47 2.76 0.89
N ALA A 43 4.73 3.18 0.92
CA ALA A 43 5.11 4.59 0.81
C ALA A 43 4.81 5.19 -0.56
N HIS A 44 4.72 4.37 -1.61
CA HIS A 44 4.28 4.76 -2.95
C HIS A 44 2.77 4.93 -3.04
N LEU A 45 1.99 3.94 -2.56
CA LEU A 45 0.56 3.85 -2.78
C LEU A 45 -0.25 4.67 -1.78
N PHE A 46 0.10 4.55 -0.49
CA PHE A 46 -0.78 4.97 0.59
C PHE A 46 -1.12 6.47 0.56
N PRO A 47 -0.18 7.38 0.22
CA PRO A 47 -0.48 8.81 0.05
C PRO A 47 -1.57 9.14 -0.98
N HIS A 48 -1.84 8.25 -1.92
CA HIS A 48 -2.91 8.47 -2.91
C HIS A 48 -4.29 8.17 -2.34
N PHE A 49 -4.41 7.25 -1.38
CA PHE A 49 -5.70 6.80 -0.84
C PHE A 49 -6.41 7.82 0.05
N TYR A 50 -5.76 8.93 0.37
CA TYR A 50 -6.34 10.04 1.12
C TYR A 50 -6.05 11.39 0.44
N LEU A 51 -6.02 11.40 -0.90
CA LEU A 51 -5.99 12.66 -1.67
C LEU A 51 -7.14 13.60 -1.26
N PRO A 52 -8.40 13.13 -1.12
CA PRO A 52 -9.43 13.92 -0.47
C PRO A 52 -9.09 14.15 1.00
N SER A 53 -9.25 15.40 1.46
CA SER A 53 -8.83 15.82 2.81
C SER A 53 -9.53 15.05 3.94
N HIS A 54 -10.76 14.55 3.71
CA HIS A 54 -11.48 13.77 4.72
C HIS A 54 -10.84 12.40 5.01
N GLY A 55 -10.13 11.80 4.04
CA GLY A 55 -9.49 10.49 4.20
C GLY A 55 -8.31 10.49 5.19
N ALA A 56 -7.67 11.65 5.41
CA ALA A 56 -6.52 11.77 6.30
C ALA A 56 -6.91 11.90 7.79
N ARG A 57 -8.13 12.38 8.08
CA ARG A 57 -8.62 12.65 9.45
C ARG A 57 -8.56 11.41 10.37
N PRO A 58 -9.11 10.23 10.00
CA PRO A 58 -9.04 9.05 10.86
C PRO A 58 -7.61 8.53 11.03
N LEU A 59 -6.72 8.79 10.07
CA LEU A 59 -5.31 8.38 10.12
C LEU A 59 -4.51 9.26 11.09
N TRP A 60 -4.70 10.57 11.01
CA TRP A 60 -4.00 11.54 11.84
C TRP A 60 -4.45 11.48 13.30
N HIS A 61 -5.77 11.46 13.52
CA HIS A 61 -6.39 11.45 14.85
C HIS A 61 -5.71 12.42 15.83
N GLN A 62 -5.72 13.72 15.49
CA GLN A 62 -5.14 14.80 16.31
C GLN A 62 -3.65 14.62 16.67
N GLY A 63 -2.91 13.79 15.92
CA GLY A 63 -1.49 13.53 16.13
C GLY A 63 -1.18 12.28 16.95
N ASP A 64 -2.20 11.57 17.42
CA ASP A 64 -2.08 10.35 18.23
C ASP A 64 -2.58 9.09 17.49
N GLY A 65 -2.84 9.23 16.19
CA GLY A 65 -3.23 8.13 15.32
C GLY A 65 -2.16 7.05 15.23
N LYS A 66 -2.60 5.83 14.85
CA LYS A 66 -1.71 4.68 14.69
C LYS A 66 -0.56 4.95 13.72
N VAL A 67 -0.78 5.84 12.74
CA VAL A 67 0.27 6.24 11.78
C VAL A 67 1.48 6.85 12.47
N VAL A 68 1.30 7.58 13.59
CA VAL A 68 2.38 8.20 14.38
C VAL A 68 2.89 7.22 15.45
N GLU A 69 1.97 6.67 16.25
CA GLU A 69 2.33 5.91 17.45
C GLU A 69 2.85 4.51 17.17
N ARG A 70 2.37 3.91 16.07
CA ARG A 70 2.68 2.52 15.69
C ARG A 70 2.86 2.43 14.17
N ALA A 71 3.70 3.32 13.65
CA ALA A 71 3.85 3.58 12.21
C ALA A 71 4.25 2.33 11.44
N THR A 72 5.23 1.58 11.95
CA THR A 72 5.69 0.30 11.41
C THR A 72 4.58 -0.74 11.52
N GLN A 73 3.91 -0.89 12.65
CA GLN A 73 2.78 -1.82 12.75
C GLN A 73 1.64 -1.47 11.77
N ARG A 74 1.37 -0.19 11.52
CA ARG A 74 0.37 0.25 10.53
C ARG A 74 0.75 -0.20 9.11
N VAL A 75 2.02 -0.08 8.75
CA VAL A 75 2.53 -0.61 7.47
C VAL A 75 2.32 -2.12 7.43
N GLU A 76 2.77 -2.84 8.46
CA GLU A 76 2.69 -4.30 8.54
C GLU A 76 1.26 -4.83 8.42
N ASP A 77 0.30 -4.20 9.10
CA ASP A 77 -1.11 -4.60 9.03
C ASP A 77 -1.69 -4.38 7.63
N THR A 78 -1.35 -3.26 6.98
CA THR A 78 -1.80 -2.95 5.61
C THR A 78 -1.20 -3.94 4.61
N VAL A 79 0.12 -4.12 4.69
CA VAL A 79 0.87 -5.03 3.83
C VAL A 79 0.37 -6.46 3.99
N ARG A 80 0.06 -6.91 5.21
CA ARG A 80 -0.45 -8.26 5.43
C ARG A 80 -1.82 -8.48 4.80
N ASN A 81 -2.74 -7.52 4.91
CA ASN A 81 -4.03 -7.63 4.20
C ASN A 81 -3.81 -7.70 2.69
N ASN A 82 -2.99 -6.82 2.14
CA ASN A 82 -2.66 -6.84 0.72
C ASN A 82 -2.04 -8.18 0.28
N LEU A 83 -1.08 -8.73 1.03
CA LEU A 83 -0.46 -10.03 0.73
C LEU A 83 -1.48 -11.17 0.76
N VAL A 84 -2.41 -11.17 1.73
CA VAL A 84 -3.51 -12.14 1.76
C VAL A 84 -4.36 -12.01 0.50
N TRP A 85 -4.76 -10.80 0.13
CA TRP A 85 -5.60 -10.58 -1.06
C TRP A 85 -4.86 -11.01 -2.32
N TRP A 86 -3.66 -10.50 -2.55
CA TRP A 86 -2.84 -10.79 -3.73
C TRP A 86 -2.53 -12.27 -3.90
N PHE A 87 -2.36 -13.01 -2.80
CA PHE A 87 -2.04 -14.43 -2.85
C PHE A 87 -3.27 -15.32 -2.98
N TYR A 88 -4.38 -15.01 -2.30
CA TYR A 88 -5.53 -15.89 -2.23
C TYR A 88 -6.67 -15.51 -3.19
N GLY A 89 -6.80 -14.25 -3.58
CA GLY A 89 -7.85 -13.76 -4.47
C GLY A 89 -9.22 -13.58 -3.82
N PRO A 90 -10.14 -12.83 -4.49
CA PRO A 90 -11.46 -12.48 -3.98
C PRO A 90 -12.37 -13.70 -3.72
N GLY A 91 -12.21 -14.79 -4.46
CA GLY A 91 -12.98 -16.02 -4.28
C GLY A 91 -12.65 -16.80 -3.02
N HIS A 92 -11.52 -16.50 -2.35
CA HIS A 92 -11.03 -17.33 -1.26
C HIS A 92 -11.50 -16.86 0.14
N PRO A 93 -11.89 -17.77 1.06
CA PRO A 93 -12.41 -17.41 2.38
C PRO A 93 -11.50 -16.53 3.24
N LYS A 94 -10.17 -16.72 3.15
CA LYS A 94 -9.19 -15.86 3.87
C LYS A 94 -9.26 -14.40 3.41
N THR A 95 -9.43 -14.16 2.12
CA THR A 95 -9.57 -12.80 1.56
C THR A 95 -10.88 -12.19 2.01
N GLN A 96 -11.99 -12.91 1.87
CA GLN A 96 -13.31 -12.45 2.29
C GLN A 96 -13.34 -12.10 3.78
N GLN A 97 -12.73 -12.92 4.63
CA GLN A 97 -12.60 -12.63 6.07
C GLN A 97 -11.73 -11.39 6.34
N SER A 98 -10.64 -11.22 5.60
CA SER A 98 -9.79 -10.02 5.71
C SER A 98 -10.56 -8.76 5.30
N VAL A 99 -11.30 -8.78 4.18
CA VAL A 99 -12.13 -7.64 3.75
C VAL A 99 -13.26 -7.36 4.75
N ALA A 100 -13.93 -8.39 5.28
CA ALA A 100 -14.95 -8.23 6.31
C ALA A 100 -14.41 -7.52 7.57
N ASN A 101 -13.16 -7.79 7.94
CA ASN A 101 -12.50 -7.09 9.06
C ASN A 101 -12.18 -5.63 8.71
N ILE A 102 -11.80 -5.33 7.46
CA ILE A 102 -11.63 -3.95 6.98
C ILE A 102 -12.97 -3.20 6.97
N ASN A 103 -14.05 -3.81 6.49
CA ASN A 103 -15.39 -3.20 6.51
C ASN A 103 -15.81 -2.83 7.95
N LYS A 104 -15.56 -3.71 8.93
CA LYS A 104 -15.78 -3.40 10.36
C LYS A 104 -14.91 -2.24 10.85
N LEU A 105 -13.67 -2.16 10.39
CA LEU A 105 -12.75 -1.06 10.74
C LEU A 105 -13.20 0.27 10.14
N HIS A 106 -13.64 0.28 8.87
CA HIS A 106 -14.22 1.45 8.23
C HIS A 106 -15.47 1.91 8.96
N ALA A 107 -16.40 1.00 9.28
CA ALA A 107 -17.61 1.31 10.05
C ALA A 107 -17.28 1.86 11.46
N PHE A 108 -16.28 1.31 12.15
CA PHE A 108 -15.82 1.83 13.43
C PHE A 108 -15.31 3.28 13.31
N HIS A 109 -14.48 3.56 12.30
CA HIS A 109 -13.96 4.90 12.09
C HIS A 109 -15.03 5.88 11.59
N ALA A 110 -15.96 5.46 10.75
CA ALA A 110 -17.08 6.27 10.28
C ALA A 110 -17.95 6.79 11.44
N ARG A 111 -18.22 5.96 12.46
CA ARG A 111 -18.94 6.42 13.67
C ARG A 111 -18.23 7.56 14.41
N ARG A 112 -16.89 7.55 14.38
CA ARG A 112 -16.05 8.57 15.04
C ARG A 112 -15.78 9.78 14.16
N TYR A 113 -15.79 9.58 12.85
CA TYR A 113 -15.54 10.58 11.82
C TYR A 113 -16.63 10.48 10.75
N PRO A 114 -17.86 10.94 11.03
CA PRO A 114 -18.96 10.80 10.08
C PRO A 114 -18.62 11.41 8.72
N GLY A 115 -18.97 10.70 7.66
CA GLY A 115 -18.77 11.11 6.27
C GLY A 115 -17.37 10.81 5.70
N THR A 116 -16.40 10.34 6.50
CA THR A 116 -15.06 10.03 5.94
C THR A 116 -15.03 8.74 5.11
N PHE A 117 -16.12 7.95 5.12
CA PHE A 117 -16.26 6.70 4.37
C PHE A 117 -17.55 6.67 3.51
N ALA A 118 -18.20 7.83 3.34
CA ALA A 118 -19.45 7.94 2.59
C ALA A 118 -19.23 8.07 1.07
N ALA A 119 -18.07 8.58 0.63
CA ALA A 119 -17.77 8.76 -0.79
C ALA A 119 -17.36 7.43 -1.42
N GLN A 120 -18.25 6.82 -2.20
CA GLN A 120 -17.97 5.55 -2.87
C GLN A 120 -16.78 5.64 -3.84
N GLU A 121 -16.58 6.80 -4.46
CA GLU A 121 -15.45 7.01 -5.37
C GLU A 121 -14.08 6.81 -4.71
N ASP A 122 -13.95 6.98 -3.39
CA ASP A 122 -12.69 6.74 -2.68
C ASP A 122 -12.34 5.25 -2.63
N TYR A 123 -13.37 4.40 -2.47
CA TYR A 123 -13.23 2.95 -2.50
C TYR A 123 -12.85 2.50 -3.91
N VAL A 124 -13.60 2.97 -4.91
CA VAL A 124 -13.34 2.65 -6.32
C VAL A 124 -11.93 3.09 -6.71
N PHE A 125 -11.53 4.31 -6.33
CA PHE A 125 -10.20 4.83 -6.56
C PHE A 125 -9.12 3.97 -5.90
N THR A 126 -9.27 3.62 -4.63
CA THR A 126 -8.29 2.78 -3.93
C THR A 126 -8.07 1.43 -4.62
N LEU A 127 -9.16 0.80 -5.08
CA LEU A 127 -9.12 -0.51 -5.75
C LEU A 127 -8.58 -0.40 -7.18
N ALA A 128 -9.07 0.55 -7.97
CA ALA A 128 -8.62 0.82 -9.33
C ALA A 128 -7.14 1.22 -9.36
N PHE A 129 -6.73 2.11 -8.44
CA PHE A 129 -5.33 2.49 -8.28
C PHE A 129 -4.48 1.27 -7.92
N SER A 130 -4.94 0.38 -7.03
CA SER A 130 -4.21 -0.84 -6.68
C SER A 130 -4.03 -1.78 -7.87
N ALA A 131 -5.02 -1.88 -8.78
CA ALA A 131 -4.91 -2.63 -10.03
C ALA A 131 -3.85 -2.06 -10.97
N ALA A 132 -3.83 -0.73 -11.16
CA ALA A 132 -2.96 -0.06 -12.13
C ALA A 132 -1.56 0.30 -11.61
N SER A 133 -1.34 0.29 -10.30
CA SER A 133 -0.16 0.93 -9.70
C SER A 133 1.16 0.31 -10.12
N LEU A 134 1.30 -1.02 -10.10
CA LEU A 134 2.56 -1.65 -10.48
C LEU A 134 2.82 -1.52 -11.99
N HIS A 135 1.77 -1.52 -12.82
CA HIS A 135 1.87 -1.18 -14.24
C HIS A 135 2.45 0.24 -14.42
N ARG A 136 1.84 1.24 -13.78
CA ARG A 136 2.26 2.65 -13.88
C ARG A 136 3.64 2.89 -13.28
N PHE A 137 3.96 2.22 -12.17
CA PHE A 137 5.29 2.24 -11.55
C PHE A 137 6.35 1.71 -12.52
N ASN A 138 6.13 0.54 -13.12
CA ASN A 138 7.06 -0.05 -14.09
C ASN A 138 7.35 0.91 -15.24
N LEU A 139 6.30 1.48 -15.86
CA LEU A 139 6.47 2.46 -16.93
C LEU A 139 7.29 3.68 -16.47
N LYS A 140 7.01 4.19 -15.26
CA LYS A 140 7.69 5.35 -14.67
C LYS A 140 9.19 5.12 -14.45
N VAL A 141 9.60 3.89 -14.15
CA VAL A 141 11.03 3.52 -13.99
C VAL A 141 11.67 2.98 -15.27
N GLY A 142 10.94 2.99 -16.40
CA GLY A 142 11.46 2.54 -17.70
C GLY A 142 11.53 1.01 -17.83
N LEU A 143 10.62 0.30 -17.15
CA LEU A 143 10.35 -1.12 -17.34
C LEU A 143 9.10 -1.30 -18.22
N PRO A 144 8.92 -2.46 -18.87
CA PRO A 144 7.65 -2.81 -19.48
C PRO A 144 6.53 -2.82 -18.44
N GLY A 145 5.36 -2.29 -18.81
CA GLY A 145 4.13 -2.45 -18.04
C GLY A 145 3.60 -3.89 -18.12
N TYR A 146 2.36 -4.05 -17.69
CA TYR A 146 1.61 -5.30 -17.85
C TYR A 146 1.39 -5.70 -19.31
N THR A 147 1.42 -7.01 -19.56
CA THR A 147 0.89 -7.62 -20.80
C THR A 147 -0.64 -7.53 -20.82
N GLU A 148 -1.28 -7.77 -21.98
CA GLU A 148 -2.75 -7.77 -22.09
C GLU A 148 -3.42 -8.78 -21.15
N LYS A 149 -2.81 -9.97 -20.96
CA LYS A 149 -3.27 -10.96 -19.98
C LYS A 149 -3.23 -10.42 -18.56
N GLN A 150 -2.16 -9.73 -18.20
CA GLN A 150 -2.01 -9.15 -16.88
C GLN A 150 -2.97 -7.97 -16.65
N LYS A 151 -3.22 -7.13 -17.66
CA LYS A 151 -4.21 -6.05 -17.59
C LYS A 151 -5.62 -6.58 -17.33
N THR A 152 -6.03 -7.58 -18.12
CA THR A 152 -7.33 -8.26 -17.97
C THR A 152 -7.45 -8.90 -16.59
N ALA A 153 -6.43 -9.67 -16.18
CA ALA A 153 -6.43 -10.31 -14.88
C ALA A 153 -6.46 -9.32 -13.71
N ALA A 154 -5.71 -8.22 -13.81
CA ALA A 154 -5.71 -7.16 -12.80
C ALA A 154 -7.09 -6.49 -12.69
N HIS A 155 -7.72 -6.16 -13.82
CA HIS A 155 -9.04 -5.57 -13.85
C HIS A 155 -10.09 -6.49 -13.20
N LEU A 156 -10.19 -7.75 -13.63
CA LEU A 156 -11.14 -8.72 -13.08
C LEU A 156 -10.89 -9.00 -11.60
N PHE A 157 -9.62 -9.16 -11.21
CA PHE A 157 -9.25 -9.38 -9.82
C PHE A 157 -9.80 -8.27 -8.93
N TRP A 158 -9.52 -7.01 -9.27
CA TRP A 158 -9.91 -5.88 -8.43
C TRP A 158 -11.39 -5.51 -8.56
N LYS A 159 -12.04 -5.83 -9.69
CA LYS A 159 -13.49 -5.76 -9.85
C LYS A 159 -14.19 -6.68 -8.86
N HIS A 160 -13.80 -7.96 -8.78
CA HIS A 160 -14.38 -8.88 -7.81
C HIS A 160 -13.95 -8.59 -6.37
N MET A 161 -12.78 -7.96 -6.15
CA MET A 161 -12.46 -7.42 -4.82
C MET A 161 -13.42 -6.29 -4.42
N ALA A 162 -13.81 -5.42 -5.34
CA ALA A 162 -14.73 -4.30 -5.07
C ALA A 162 -16.09 -4.76 -4.53
N GLU A 163 -16.60 -5.88 -5.05
CA GLU A 163 -17.85 -6.50 -4.62
C GLU A 163 -17.85 -6.94 -3.14
N LEU A 164 -16.66 -7.11 -2.52
CA LEU A 164 -16.52 -7.49 -1.12
C LEU A 164 -16.58 -6.29 -0.16
N PHE A 165 -16.40 -5.06 -0.65
CA PHE A 165 -16.39 -3.86 0.17
C PHE A 165 -17.79 -3.26 0.33
N VAL A 166 -18.01 -2.65 1.49
CA VAL A 166 -19.23 -1.88 1.78
C VAL A 166 -18.90 -0.45 2.19
N ASP A 167 -19.78 0.48 1.83
CA ASP A 167 -19.68 1.89 2.20
C ASP A 167 -20.07 2.13 3.66
N GLU A 168 -19.99 3.40 4.10
CA GLU A 168 -20.37 3.84 5.44
C GLU A 168 -21.81 3.46 5.84
N HIS A 169 -22.71 3.33 4.88
CA HIS A 169 -24.12 2.99 5.08
C HIS A 169 -24.38 1.48 5.03
N GLY A 170 -23.34 0.67 4.79
CA GLY A 170 -23.45 -0.78 4.63
C GLY A 170 -23.95 -1.22 3.26
N GLY A 171 -24.01 -0.29 2.29
CA GLY A 171 -24.33 -0.60 0.89
C GLY A 171 -23.10 -1.10 0.13
N PRO A 172 -23.29 -1.82 -0.99
CA PRO A 172 -22.17 -2.24 -1.84
C PRO A 172 -21.45 -1.04 -2.44
N VAL A 173 -20.15 -1.17 -2.66
CA VAL A 173 -19.38 -0.20 -3.46
C VAL A 173 -19.74 -0.38 -4.94
N LEU A 174 -20.22 0.69 -5.58
CA LEU A 174 -20.65 0.69 -6.98
C LEU A 174 -19.72 1.53 -7.86
N GLY A 175 -19.87 1.40 -9.18
CA GLY A 175 -19.17 2.26 -10.14
C GLY A 175 -17.71 1.87 -10.42
N TYR A 176 -17.32 0.61 -10.14
CA TYR A 176 -16.01 0.12 -10.56
C TYR A 176 -15.91 0.12 -12.11
N PRO A 177 -14.82 0.63 -12.71
CA PRO A 177 -14.69 0.77 -14.17
C PRO A 177 -14.89 -0.56 -14.93
N GLU A 178 -15.53 -0.48 -16.11
CA GLU A 178 -15.97 -1.66 -16.88
C GLU A 178 -14.82 -2.45 -17.52
N ASP A 179 -13.72 -1.78 -17.84
CA ASP A 179 -12.53 -2.35 -18.46
C ASP A 179 -11.23 -1.66 -17.98
N TRP A 180 -10.09 -2.16 -18.46
CA TRP A 180 -8.76 -1.67 -18.08
C TRP A 180 -8.51 -0.21 -18.50
N ASP A 181 -8.92 0.20 -19.69
CA ASP A 181 -8.63 1.53 -20.21
C ASP A 181 -9.46 2.59 -19.48
N THR A 182 -10.73 2.30 -19.23
CA THR A 182 -11.61 3.10 -18.38
C THR A 182 -11.08 3.18 -16.96
N LEU A 183 -10.54 2.07 -16.43
CA LEU A 183 -9.89 2.04 -15.11
C LEU A 183 -8.69 2.98 -15.03
N VAL A 184 -7.79 2.93 -16.01
CA VAL A 184 -6.62 3.80 -16.05
C VAL A 184 -7.02 5.26 -16.22
N ALA A 185 -8.00 5.54 -17.09
CA ALA A 185 -8.53 6.89 -17.28
C ALA A 185 -9.15 7.45 -16.00
N PHE A 186 -9.98 6.66 -15.30
CA PHE A 186 -10.57 7.04 -14.02
C PHE A 186 -9.50 7.35 -12.96
N VAL A 187 -8.47 6.52 -12.85
CA VAL A 187 -7.36 6.75 -11.90
C VAL A 187 -6.63 8.06 -12.21
N GLU A 188 -6.32 8.32 -13.48
CA GLU A 188 -5.65 9.56 -13.88
C GLU A 188 -6.55 10.78 -13.65
N GLU A 189 -7.83 10.70 -13.99
CA GLU A 189 -8.81 11.75 -13.73
C GLU A 189 -8.87 12.08 -12.23
N PHE A 190 -9.10 11.07 -11.38
CA PHE A 190 -9.20 11.25 -9.93
C PHE A 190 -7.93 11.87 -9.35
N GLU A 191 -6.75 11.38 -9.72
CA GLU A 191 -5.47 11.96 -9.27
C GLU A 191 -5.25 13.38 -9.79
N SER A 192 -5.76 13.71 -10.98
CA SER A 192 -5.58 15.02 -11.64
C SER A 192 -6.45 16.13 -11.04
N ARG A 193 -7.46 15.80 -10.24
CA ARG A 193 -8.35 16.76 -9.57
C ARG A 193 -7.56 17.70 -8.63
N PRO A 194 -8.00 18.96 -8.46
CA PRO A 194 -7.34 19.96 -7.62
C PRO A 194 -7.67 19.75 -6.13
N TRP A 195 -7.22 18.62 -5.57
CA TRP A 195 -7.47 18.29 -4.16
C TRP A 195 -6.89 19.35 -3.22
N PRO A 196 -7.67 19.85 -2.25
CA PRO A 196 -7.21 20.86 -1.31
C PRO A 196 -6.18 20.28 -0.34
N ALA A 197 -5.18 21.08 0.01
CA ALA A 197 -4.25 20.71 1.06
C ALA A 197 -4.93 20.66 2.43
N SER A 198 -4.50 19.73 3.27
CA SER A 198 -4.94 19.63 4.66
C SER A 198 -3.74 19.40 5.58
N GLN A 199 -3.83 19.90 6.82
CA GLN A 199 -2.80 19.67 7.82
C GLN A 199 -2.68 18.18 8.15
N GLU A 200 -3.80 17.48 8.26
CA GLU A 200 -3.85 16.04 8.51
C GLU A 200 -3.19 15.26 7.37
N GLY A 201 -3.51 15.58 6.11
CA GLY A 201 -2.90 14.95 4.94
C GLY A 201 -1.39 15.15 4.88
N GLU A 202 -0.94 16.39 5.10
CA GLU A 202 0.48 16.74 5.17
C GLU A 202 1.20 15.95 6.27
N MET A 203 0.63 15.90 7.48
CA MET A 203 1.26 15.26 8.61
C MET A 203 1.30 13.73 8.47
N VAL A 204 0.21 13.10 8.02
CA VAL A 204 0.16 11.66 7.71
C VAL A 204 1.20 11.31 6.65
N THR A 205 1.30 12.11 5.60
CA THR A 205 2.27 11.92 4.51
C THR A 205 3.71 12.05 5.02
N LYS A 206 4.01 13.07 5.83
CA LYS A 206 5.32 13.21 6.48
C LYS A 206 5.65 11.99 7.33
N THR A 207 4.69 11.45 8.07
CA THR A 207 4.91 10.26 8.90
C THR A 207 5.30 9.06 8.06
N ILE A 208 4.61 8.80 6.94
CA ILE A 208 4.92 7.66 6.04
C ILE A 208 6.31 7.79 5.45
N MET A 209 6.66 8.98 4.93
CA MET A 209 7.98 9.23 4.33
C MET A 209 9.10 9.09 5.36
N ASP A 210 8.93 9.69 6.54
CA ASP A 210 9.91 9.61 7.60
C ASP A 210 10.02 8.18 8.15
N GLN A 211 8.93 7.41 8.22
CA GLN A 211 8.93 6.01 8.67
C GLN A 211 9.75 5.13 7.72
N PHE A 212 9.50 5.24 6.41
CA PHE A 212 10.26 4.50 5.41
C PHE A 212 11.76 4.83 5.48
N ALA A 213 12.09 6.13 5.52
CA ALA A 213 13.46 6.59 5.64
C ALA A 213 14.13 6.11 6.94
N PHE A 214 13.43 6.21 8.06
CA PHE A 214 13.94 5.81 9.39
C PHE A 214 14.17 4.30 9.49
N ARG A 215 13.31 3.48 8.89
CA ARG A 215 13.40 2.01 8.98
C ARG A 215 14.55 1.45 8.15
N PHE A 216 14.86 2.03 6.99
CA PHE A 216 15.76 1.40 6.01
C PHE A 216 17.03 2.19 5.68
N PHE A 217 17.14 3.44 6.12
CA PHE A 217 18.30 4.28 5.83
C PHE A 217 18.95 4.74 7.13
N PRO A 218 20.29 4.81 7.20
CA PRO A 218 20.95 5.46 8.33
C PRO A 218 20.63 6.97 8.31
N ARG A 219 20.72 7.63 9.48
CA ARG A 219 20.33 9.05 9.67
C ARG A 219 20.85 10.01 8.57
N PRO A 220 22.11 9.95 8.11
CA PRO A 220 22.61 10.82 7.04
C PRO A 220 21.88 10.65 5.70
N LEU A 221 21.30 9.48 5.45
CA LEU A 221 20.63 9.11 4.21
C LEU A 221 19.10 9.21 4.28
N HIS A 222 18.52 9.67 5.39
CA HIS A 222 17.05 9.80 5.48
C HIS A 222 16.46 10.70 4.39
N ALA A 223 17.18 11.77 3.99
CA ALA A 223 16.73 12.64 2.90
C ALA A 223 16.65 11.89 1.56
N LEU A 224 17.62 11.02 1.29
CA LEU A 224 17.61 10.14 0.13
C LEU A 224 16.44 9.15 0.18
N GLY A 225 16.24 8.50 1.33
CA GLY A 225 15.11 7.57 1.54
C GLY A 225 13.75 8.20 1.24
N ARG A 226 13.51 9.42 1.76
CA ARG A 226 12.29 10.20 1.43
C ARG A 226 12.20 10.53 -0.06
N ALA A 227 13.31 11.00 -0.66
CA ALA A 227 13.32 11.38 -2.08
C ALA A 227 13.01 10.19 -3.00
N ILE A 228 13.45 8.98 -2.65
CA ILE A 228 13.12 7.74 -3.39
C ILE A 228 11.60 7.53 -3.39
N ALA A 229 10.94 7.56 -2.23
CA ALA A 229 9.49 7.39 -2.14
C ALA A 229 8.74 8.48 -2.93
N ILE A 230 9.02 9.76 -2.66
CA ILE A 230 8.34 10.92 -3.27
C ILE A 230 8.48 10.94 -4.79
N SER A 231 9.63 10.50 -5.32
CA SER A 231 9.90 10.49 -6.77
C SER A 231 8.89 9.65 -7.56
N THR A 232 8.27 8.67 -6.90
CA THR A 232 7.32 7.74 -7.52
C THR A 232 5.90 8.27 -7.57
N TRP A 233 5.58 9.36 -6.87
CA TRP A 233 4.20 9.86 -6.75
C TRP A 233 3.74 10.65 -7.98
N HIS A 234 2.43 10.90 -8.02
CA HIS A 234 1.81 11.81 -8.97
C HIS A 234 1.97 13.27 -8.49
N PRO A 235 2.15 14.27 -9.38
CA PRO A 235 2.39 15.65 -8.96
C PRO A 235 1.32 16.24 -8.05
N ASN A 236 0.06 15.84 -8.22
CA ASN A 236 -1.03 16.33 -7.37
C ASN A 236 -0.94 15.81 -5.94
N CYS A 237 -0.38 14.62 -5.73
CA CYS A 237 -0.11 14.08 -4.40
C CYS A 237 0.90 14.98 -3.65
N TRP A 238 1.87 15.57 -4.37
CA TRP A 238 2.77 16.57 -3.76
C TRP A 238 2.02 17.82 -3.32
N ARG A 239 1.10 18.33 -4.15
CA ARG A 239 0.32 19.53 -3.84
C ARG A 239 -0.67 19.30 -2.70
N ALA A 240 -1.45 18.22 -2.77
CA ALA A 240 -2.47 17.88 -1.78
C ALA A 240 -1.88 17.65 -0.38
N HIS A 241 -0.62 17.20 -0.30
CA HIS A 241 0.03 16.89 0.98
C HIS A 241 1.16 17.86 1.35
N SER A 242 1.25 19.02 0.67
CA SER A 242 2.28 20.04 0.93
C SER A 242 3.72 19.48 0.90
N VAL A 243 3.99 18.52 0.02
CA VAL A 243 5.30 17.87 -0.10
C VAL A 243 6.13 18.56 -1.18
N THR A 244 7.33 19.00 -0.81
CA THR A 244 8.31 19.50 -1.78
C THR A 244 8.91 18.32 -2.56
N PRO A 245 8.69 18.21 -3.88
CA PRO A 245 9.30 17.15 -4.66
C PRO A 245 10.82 17.35 -4.79
N PRO A 246 11.58 16.27 -5.01
CA PRO A 246 12.98 16.42 -5.41
C PRO A 246 13.08 17.17 -6.75
N PRO A 247 14.19 17.89 -7.01
CA PRO A 247 14.39 18.57 -8.28
C PRO A 247 14.16 17.62 -9.47
N PRO A 248 13.60 18.08 -10.61
CA PRO A 248 13.22 17.19 -11.72
C PRO A 248 14.34 16.27 -12.22
N TRP A 249 15.58 16.75 -12.23
CA TRP A 249 16.74 15.96 -12.63
C TRP A 249 17.10 14.88 -11.60
N VAL A 250 17.01 15.19 -10.29
CA VAL A 250 17.20 14.21 -9.21
C VAL A 250 16.16 13.12 -9.32
N ARG A 251 14.88 13.49 -9.49
CA ARG A 251 13.77 12.54 -9.68
C ARG A 251 14.04 11.61 -10.86
N ARG A 252 14.47 12.15 -12.01
CA ARG A 252 14.81 11.35 -13.19
C ARG A 252 15.94 10.36 -12.92
N ILE A 253 16.98 10.77 -12.19
CA ILE A 253 18.09 9.88 -11.80
C ILE A 253 17.58 8.77 -10.88
N LEU A 254 16.83 9.12 -9.83
CA LEU A 254 16.30 8.13 -8.87
C LEU A 254 15.42 7.08 -9.54
N LEU A 255 14.51 7.49 -10.44
CA LEU A 255 13.65 6.57 -11.18
C LEU A 255 14.45 5.68 -12.13
N ARG A 256 15.46 6.23 -12.83
CA ARG A 256 16.34 5.45 -13.71
C ARG A 256 17.18 4.43 -12.93
N LEU A 257 17.73 4.83 -11.79
CA LEU A 257 18.49 3.92 -10.92
C LEU A 257 17.60 2.80 -10.37
N CYS A 258 16.37 3.11 -9.97
CA CYS A 258 15.39 2.11 -9.56
C CYS A 258 15.09 1.11 -10.69
N GLY A 259 14.81 1.60 -11.90
CA GLY A 259 14.58 0.76 -13.07
C GLY A 259 15.79 -0.09 -13.47
N LEU A 260 17.01 0.45 -13.35
CA LEU A 260 18.24 -0.29 -13.57
C LEU A 260 18.42 -1.38 -12.50
N ALA A 261 18.20 -1.07 -11.23
CA ALA A 261 18.30 -2.04 -10.14
C ALA A 261 17.33 -3.22 -10.35
N ILE A 262 16.07 -2.93 -10.70
CA ILE A 262 15.06 -3.97 -10.98
C ILE A 262 15.45 -4.79 -12.22
N ARG A 263 15.92 -4.15 -13.31
CA ARG A 263 16.40 -4.88 -14.51
C ARG A 263 17.56 -5.80 -14.19
N THR A 264 18.55 -5.31 -13.44
CA THR A 264 19.71 -6.09 -13.02
C THR A 264 19.30 -7.25 -12.13
N GLN A 265 18.43 -7.01 -11.15
CA GLN A 265 17.91 -8.07 -10.28
C GLN A 265 17.16 -9.14 -11.09
N LYS A 266 16.28 -8.72 -12.01
CA LYS A 266 15.59 -9.64 -12.92
C LYS A 266 16.63 -10.41 -13.72
N ALA A 267 17.55 -9.76 -14.44
CA ALA A 267 18.56 -10.43 -15.27
C ALA A 267 19.41 -11.46 -14.49
N LEU A 268 19.88 -11.12 -13.28
CA LEU A 268 20.84 -11.89 -12.50
C LEU A 268 20.23 -12.97 -11.61
N LYS A 269 19.00 -12.79 -11.10
CA LYS A 269 18.35 -13.77 -10.21
C LYS A 269 17.28 -14.59 -10.96
N PRO A 270 17.17 -15.90 -10.68
CA PRO A 270 16.00 -16.67 -11.13
C PRO A 270 14.73 -16.13 -10.46
N ASP A 271 13.59 -16.37 -11.09
CA ASP A 271 12.30 -16.09 -10.48
C ASP A 271 12.17 -16.89 -9.17
N PRO A 272 11.72 -16.25 -8.07
CA PRO A 272 11.54 -16.95 -6.80
C PRO A 272 10.48 -18.04 -6.93
N VAL A 273 10.63 -19.12 -6.17
CA VAL A 273 9.70 -20.26 -6.18
C VAL A 273 8.62 -20.16 -5.10
N THR A 274 8.82 -19.29 -4.11
CA THR A 274 7.95 -19.10 -2.95
C THR A 274 7.53 -17.64 -2.91
N ALA A 275 6.22 -17.40 -2.75
CA ALA A 275 5.69 -16.07 -2.55
C ALA A 275 5.99 -15.58 -1.13
N TYR A 276 6.04 -14.26 -0.92
CA TYR A 276 6.39 -13.72 0.39
C TYR A 276 5.33 -14.06 1.46
N GLN A 277 4.05 -14.17 1.07
CA GLN A 277 2.98 -14.63 1.95
C GLN A 277 3.27 -16.02 2.54
N GLU A 278 3.75 -16.96 1.72
CA GLU A 278 4.11 -18.32 2.16
C GLU A 278 5.29 -18.29 3.13
N VAL A 279 6.28 -17.40 2.91
CA VAL A 279 7.40 -17.18 3.83
C VAL A 279 6.90 -16.72 5.20
N LEU A 280 5.93 -15.80 5.24
CA LEU A 280 5.33 -15.32 6.49
C LEU A 280 4.50 -16.40 7.19
N GLU A 281 3.73 -17.19 6.45
CA GLU A 281 2.92 -18.28 7.02
C GLU A 281 3.79 -19.42 7.58
N ALA A 282 4.97 -19.65 6.99
CA ALA A 282 5.92 -20.65 7.45
C ALA A 282 6.70 -20.24 8.72
N GLN A 283 6.57 -19.00 9.21
CA GLN A 283 7.29 -18.55 10.39
C GLN A 283 6.86 -19.29 11.66
N SER A 284 7.85 -19.81 12.38
CA SER A 284 7.67 -20.37 13.71
C SER A 284 7.09 -19.34 14.69
N LYS A 285 6.52 -19.83 15.79
CA LYS A 285 6.01 -18.95 16.87
C LYS A 285 7.09 -18.01 17.40
N ASN A 286 8.34 -18.47 17.50
CA ASN A 286 9.46 -17.65 17.99
C ASN A 286 9.83 -16.54 17.01
N GLU A 287 9.88 -16.83 15.71
CA GLU A 287 10.15 -15.82 14.67
C GLU A 287 9.05 -14.75 14.64
N ARG A 288 7.78 -15.15 14.76
CA ARG A 288 6.65 -14.21 14.85
C ARG A 288 6.74 -13.31 16.08
N ARG A 289 7.06 -13.86 17.26
CA ARG A 289 7.24 -13.09 18.50
C ARG A 289 8.40 -12.10 18.41
N ASP A 290 9.51 -12.55 17.84
CA ASP A 290 10.71 -11.74 17.63
C ASP A 290 10.47 -10.60 16.62
N ARG A 291 9.77 -10.88 15.51
CA ARG A 291 9.31 -9.84 14.56
C ARG A 291 8.42 -8.81 15.26
N SER A 292 7.42 -9.25 16.02
CA SER A 292 6.54 -8.35 16.76
C SER A 292 7.27 -7.50 17.80
N ARG A 293 8.30 -8.04 18.46
CA ARG A 293 9.17 -7.28 19.37
C ARG A 293 9.92 -6.18 18.62
N ARG A 294 10.61 -6.52 17.52
CA ARG A 294 11.34 -5.54 16.71
C ARG A 294 10.43 -4.42 16.18
N ILE A 295 9.22 -4.75 15.75
CA ILE A 295 8.24 -3.76 15.28
C ILE A 295 7.91 -2.76 16.40
N ARG A 296 7.64 -3.25 17.63
CA ARG A 296 7.36 -2.37 18.78
C ARG A 296 8.54 -1.48 19.15
N GLU A 297 9.76 -2.03 19.12
CA GLU A 297 10.99 -1.26 19.38
C GLU A 297 11.18 -0.15 18.33
N LEU A 298 11.00 -0.48 17.04
CA LEU A 298 11.06 0.49 15.95
C LEU A 298 9.97 1.57 16.09
N ASP A 299 8.75 1.20 16.45
CA ASP A 299 7.64 2.14 16.62
C ASP A 299 7.89 3.12 17.75
N SER A 300 8.39 2.64 18.89
CA SER A 300 8.78 3.50 20.01
C SER A 300 9.86 4.50 19.61
N ALA A 301 10.94 4.01 18.96
CA ALA A 301 12.04 4.85 18.52
C ALA A 301 11.60 5.86 17.44
N PHE A 302 10.75 5.42 16.50
CA PHE A 302 10.24 6.25 15.43
C PHE A 302 9.28 7.33 15.94
N SER A 303 8.30 6.99 16.79
CA SER A 303 7.36 7.98 17.35
C SER A 303 8.11 9.08 18.08
N ALA A 304 9.09 8.73 18.93
CA ALA A 304 9.94 9.71 19.61
C ALA A 304 10.75 10.58 18.62
N PHE A 305 11.28 9.99 17.55
CA PHE A 305 11.97 10.71 16.49
C PHE A 305 11.04 11.70 15.76
N PHE A 306 9.86 11.23 15.35
CA PHE A 306 8.90 11.98 14.55
C PHE A 306 8.32 13.16 15.35
N ARG A 307 7.90 12.91 16.59
CA ARG A 307 7.36 13.95 17.48
C ARG A 307 8.36 15.08 17.71
N ARG A 308 9.62 14.73 18.01
CA ARG A 308 10.70 15.73 18.16
C ARG A 308 10.96 16.50 16.86
N ARG A 309 10.97 15.83 15.71
CA ARG A 309 11.26 16.44 14.41
C ARG A 309 10.20 17.45 13.98
N HIS A 310 8.94 17.21 14.30
CA HIS A 310 7.80 18.01 13.86
C HIS A 310 7.11 18.77 15.00
N GLY A 311 7.76 18.89 16.18
CA GLY A 311 7.27 19.71 17.28
C GLY A 311 5.96 19.23 17.91
N LEU A 312 5.65 17.93 17.82
CA LEU A 312 4.47 17.36 18.47
C LEU A 312 4.73 17.16 19.97
N PRO A 313 3.70 17.29 20.82
CA PRO A 313 3.85 17.03 22.24
C PRO A 313 4.37 15.60 22.48
N PRO A 314 5.08 15.36 23.60
CA PRO A 314 5.34 13.99 24.04
C PRO A 314 4.03 13.22 24.12
N ARG A 315 4.09 11.90 23.92
CA ARG A 315 2.93 11.04 24.09
C ARG A 315 2.32 11.30 25.47
N ALA A 316 1.06 11.74 25.52
CA ALA A 316 0.34 11.84 26.78
C ALA A 316 0.27 10.43 27.41
N ALA A 317 0.41 10.31 28.73
CA ALA A 317 0.00 9.11 29.43
C ALA A 317 -1.53 9.01 29.28
N SER A 318 -2.01 8.34 28.24
CA SER A 318 -3.42 8.41 27.84
C SER A 318 -4.35 7.92 28.96
N PRO A 319 -5.46 8.62 29.25
CA PRO A 319 -6.64 8.00 29.83
C PRO A 319 -7.19 6.98 28.84
N GLY A 320 -7.71 5.85 29.33
CA GLY A 320 -8.10 4.69 28.53
C GLY A 320 -8.87 5.04 27.25
N HIS A 321 -8.21 4.90 26.10
CA HIS A 321 -8.87 5.04 24.80
C HIS A 321 -9.49 3.71 24.41
N GLU A 322 -10.75 3.74 23.98
CA GLU A 322 -11.38 2.61 23.30
C GLU A 322 -10.52 2.22 22.10
N HIS A 323 -9.98 1.00 22.16
CA HIS A 323 -9.23 0.44 21.07
C HIS A 323 -10.19 -0.01 19.97
N ALA A 324 -9.86 0.30 18.71
CA ALA A 324 -10.48 -0.37 17.57
C ALA A 324 -10.41 -1.90 17.81
N PRO A 325 -11.43 -2.66 17.39
CA PRO A 325 -11.51 -4.10 17.70
C PRO A 325 -10.21 -4.81 17.34
N ALA A 326 -9.68 -5.58 18.30
CA ALA A 326 -8.40 -6.30 18.18
C ALA A 326 -8.36 -7.20 16.93
N SER A 327 -9.52 -7.68 16.47
CA SER A 327 -9.70 -8.48 15.25
C SER A 327 -9.32 -7.78 13.93
N ALA A 328 -9.06 -6.47 13.94
CA ALA A 328 -8.63 -5.71 12.76
C ALA A 328 -7.10 -5.59 12.63
N SER A 329 -6.34 -6.10 13.60
CA SER A 329 -4.89 -6.26 13.52
C SER A 329 -4.61 -7.74 13.72
N PHE A 330 -4.06 -8.42 12.70
CA PHE A 330 -3.63 -9.81 12.83
C PHE A 330 -2.37 -9.87 13.71
N ALA A 331 -2.52 -9.62 14.99
CA ALA A 331 -1.56 -9.95 16.02
C ALA A 331 -2.23 -10.99 16.93
N GLU A 332 -2.09 -12.25 16.47
CA GLU A 332 -2.49 -13.51 17.12
C GLU A 332 -4.00 -13.82 17.19
#